data_AF-A0A7S2V3Q0-F1
#
_entry.id   AF-A0A7S2V3Q0-F1
#
_cell.length_a   1.000
_cell.length_b   1.000
_cell.length_c   1.000
_cell.angle_alpha   90.00
_cell.angle_beta   90.00
_cell.angle_gamma   90.00
#
_symmetry.space_group_name_H-M   'P 1'
#
loop_
_entity.id
_entity.type
_entity.pdbx_description
1 polymer ?
#
loop_
_entity_poly.entity_id
_entity_poly.type
_entity_poly.pdbx_seq_one_letter_code
_entity_poly.pdbx_strand_id
1 'polypeptide(L)'
;MHKELGILKTTLSGQVLENDMSFVNFFSGRILWDEAMAGNAYQWTKENERGLMVGLIGADHAKFEKGVVGRFQRLVDKDMGGSEKKSDSLNLSVLLNPTLIDTAPSGS
;
A
#
# COMPACT_ATOMS: atom_id res chain seq x y z
N MET A 1 -7.23 -16.40 10.87
CA MET A 1 -7.21 -14.92 10.85
C MET A 1 -8.05 -14.30 9.72
N HIS A 2 -7.60 -14.15 8.46
CA HIS A 2 -8.39 -13.44 7.41
C HIS A 2 -9.77 -14.03 7.10
N LYS A 3 -9.89 -15.36 7.15
CA LYS A 3 -11.18 -16.07 7.02
C LYS A 3 -12.10 -15.83 8.22
N GLU A 4 -11.54 -15.84 9.42
CA GLU A 4 -12.27 -15.60 10.68
C GLU A 4 -12.72 -14.14 10.84
N LEU A 5 -11.97 -13.21 10.26
CA LEU A 5 -12.32 -11.79 10.19
C LEU A 5 -13.35 -11.46 9.09
N GLY A 6 -13.82 -12.46 8.33
CA GLY A 6 -14.83 -12.27 7.26
C GLY A 6 -14.34 -11.51 6.02
N ILE A 7 -13.05 -11.16 5.97
CA ILE A 7 -12.46 -10.32 4.91
C ILE A 7 -12.51 -11.04 3.55
N LEU A 8 -12.43 -12.38 3.54
CA LEU A 8 -12.48 -13.17 2.31
C LEU A 8 -13.88 -13.25 1.67
N LYS A 9 -14.93 -12.86 2.40
CA LYS A 9 -16.32 -12.84 1.89
C LYS A 9 -16.73 -11.51 1.31
N THR A 10 -15.92 -10.47 1.44
CA THR A 10 -16.33 -9.14 1.01
C THR A 10 -15.37 -8.67 -0.07
N THR A 11 -15.91 -8.36 -1.25
CA THR A 11 -15.14 -7.68 -2.28
C THR A 11 -14.90 -6.24 -1.86
N LEU A 12 -14.02 -5.61 -2.62
CA LEU A 12 -13.57 -4.25 -2.40
C LEU A 12 -14.66 -3.20 -2.58
N SER A 13 -15.71 -3.49 -3.36
CA SER A 13 -16.90 -2.64 -3.51
C SER A 13 -17.92 -2.84 -2.39
N GLY A 14 -17.62 -3.69 -1.40
CA GLY A 14 -18.55 -4.08 -0.35
C GLY A 14 -19.52 -5.20 -0.77
N GLN A 15 -19.36 -5.80 -1.96
CA GLN A 15 -20.19 -6.95 -2.32
C GLN A 15 -19.81 -8.15 -1.46
N VAL A 16 -20.80 -8.76 -0.84
CA VAL A 16 -20.62 -10.02 -0.14
C VAL A 16 -20.65 -11.14 -1.17
N LEU A 17 -19.56 -11.88 -1.28
CA LEU A 17 -19.45 -13.08 -2.10
C LEU A 17 -20.22 -14.22 -1.45
N GLU A 18 -20.89 -15.04 -2.26
CA GLU A 18 -21.57 -16.26 -1.79
C GLU A 18 -20.58 -17.26 -1.18
N ASN A 19 -19.37 -17.30 -1.71
CA ASN A 19 -18.27 -18.15 -1.25
C ASN A 19 -17.02 -17.33 -0.92
N ASP A 20 -16.25 -17.77 0.07
CA ASP A 20 -14.97 -17.15 0.41
C ASP A 20 -14.05 -17.11 -0.83
N MET A 21 -13.41 -15.97 -1.09
CA MET A 21 -12.36 -15.92 -2.10
C MET A 21 -11.15 -16.72 -1.63
N SER A 22 -10.43 -17.34 -2.57
CA SER A 22 -9.17 -18.01 -2.24
C SER A 22 -8.17 -16.98 -1.70
N PHE A 23 -7.31 -17.40 -0.77
CA PHE A 23 -6.28 -16.52 -0.22
C PHE A 23 -5.36 -15.94 -1.31
N VAL A 24 -5.08 -16.73 -2.36
CA VAL A 24 -4.28 -16.28 -3.51
C VAL A 24 -4.96 -15.11 -4.23
N ASN A 25 -6.27 -15.18 -4.46
CA ASN A 25 -7.01 -14.11 -5.12
C ASN A 25 -7.10 -12.87 -4.24
N PHE A 26 -7.33 -13.06 -2.94
CA PHE A 26 -7.30 -11.97 -1.96
C PHE A 26 -5.97 -11.24 -1.99
N PHE A 27 -4.87 -11.99 -1.82
CA PHE A 27 -3.53 -11.44 -1.77
C PHE A 27 -3.11 -10.78 -3.10
N SER A 28 -3.46 -11.39 -4.24
CA SER A 28 -3.20 -10.82 -5.56
C SER A 28 -3.93 -9.49 -5.76
N GLY A 29 -5.18 -9.39 -5.32
CA GLY A 29 -5.94 -8.14 -5.37
C GLY A 29 -5.29 -7.03 -4.53
N ARG A 30 -4.81 -7.36 -3.33
CA ARG A 30 -4.10 -6.42 -2.45
C ARG A 30 -2.82 -5.88 -3.11
N ILE A 31 -2.02 -6.76 -3.73
CA ILE A 31 -0.81 -6.35 -4.46
C ILE A 31 -1.17 -5.45 -5.64
N LEU A 32 -2.16 -5.83 -6.44
CA LEU A 32 -2.56 -5.05 -7.61
C LEU A 32 -3.00 -3.64 -7.21
N TRP A 33 -3.70 -3.53 -6.09
CA TRP A 33 -4.09 -2.25 -5.50
C TRP A 33 -2.90 -1.40 -5.04
N ASP A 34 -1.96 -1.99 -4.32
CA ASP A 34 -0.77 -1.27 -3.89
C ASP A 34 0.05 -0.76 -5.07
N GLU A 35 0.20 -1.58 -6.12
CA GLU A 35 0.88 -1.19 -7.36
C GLU A 35 0.14 -0.08 -8.11
N ALA A 36 -1.19 -0.17 -8.22
CA ALA A 36 -1.99 0.84 -8.88
C ALA A 36 -1.95 2.18 -8.14
N MET A 37 -2.11 2.17 -6.81
CA MET A 37 -2.01 3.37 -5.98
C MET A 37 -0.63 4.01 -6.06
N ALA A 38 0.44 3.21 -5.92
CA ALA A 38 1.81 3.70 -6.02
C ALA A 38 2.13 4.26 -7.40
N GLY A 39 1.71 3.57 -8.47
CA GLY A 39 1.93 4.00 -9.85
C GLY A 39 1.23 5.32 -10.17
N ASN A 40 -0.03 5.47 -9.76
CA ASN A 40 -0.77 6.71 -9.96
C ASN A 40 -0.18 7.87 -9.15
N ALA A 41 0.19 7.63 -7.90
CA ALA A 41 0.86 8.62 -7.06
C ALA A 41 2.18 9.08 -7.70
N TYR A 42 2.99 8.13 -8.15
CA TYR A 42 4.26 8.40 -8.82
C TYR A 42 4.06 9.23 -10.09
N GLN A 43 3.14 8.83 -10.96
CA GLN A 43 2.84 9.58 -12.18
C GLN A 43 2.42 11.02 -11.88
N TRP A 44 1.54 11.23 -10.90
CA TRP A 44 1.12 12.56 -10.49
C TRP A 44 2.31 13.39 -10.00
N THR A 45 3.22 12.82 -9.21
CA THR A 45 4.41 13.56 -8.73
C THR A 45 5.36 13.97 -9.85
N LYS A 46 5.45 13.19 -10.94
CA LYS A 46 6.21 13.59 -12.13
C LYS A 46 5.59 14.78 -12.87
N GLU A 47 4.26 14.84 -12.88
CA GLU A 47 3.50 15.89 -13.56
C GLU A 47 3.38 17.18 -12.72
N ASN A 48 3.62 17.09 -11.41
CA ASN A 48 3.44 18.18 -10.45
C ASN A 48 4.75 18.44 -9.70
N GLU A 49 5.71 19.06 -10.40
CA GLU A 49 7.01 19.40 -9.81
C GLU A 49 6.83 20.25 -8.54
N ARG A 50 7.49 19.86 -7.45
CA ARG A 50 7.39 20.51 -6.12
C ARG A 50 5.98 20.45 -5.49
N GLY A 51 5.06 19.68 -6.07
CA GLY A 51 3.75 19.40 -5.48
C GLY A 51 3.85 18.50 -4.26
N LEU A 52 2.92 18.66 -3.32
CA LEU A 52 2.77 17.76 -2.17
C LEU A 52 1.56 16.86 -2.41
N MET A 53 1.79 15.55 -2.49
CA MET A 53 0.72 14.56 -2.46
C MET A 53 0.54 14.03 -1.03
N VAL A 54 -0.70 14.01 -0.56
CA VAL A 54 -1.09 13.36 0.70
C VAL A 54 -2.08 12.24 0.38
N GLY A 55 -1.67 11.00 0.62
CA GLY A 55 -2.51 9.82 0.45
C GLY A 55 -3.17 9.40 1.75
N LEU A 56 -4.51 9.34 1.77
CA LEU A 56 -5.25 8.66 2.84
C LEU A 56 -5.55 7.23 2.40
N ILE A 57 -4.84 6.27 2.98
CA ILE A 57 -4.96 4.85 2.63
C ILE A 57 -5.21 4.01 3.88
N GLY A 58 -5.82 2.85 3.69
CA GLY A 58 -6.00 1.89 4.78
C GLY A 58 -4.66 1.47 5.37
N ALA A 59 -4.63 1.24 6.69
CA ALA A 59 -3.39 0.99 7.43
C ALA A 59 -2.59 -0.21 6.86
N ASP A 60 -3.27 -1.25 6.38
CA ASP A 60 -2.64 -2.41 5.73
C ASP A 60 -1.98 -2.11 4.37
N HIS A 61 -2.20 -0.93 3.80
CA HIS A 61 -1.50 -0.49 2.59
C HIS A 61 -0.28 0.38 2.90
N ALA A 62 -0.24 0.96 4.10
CA ALA A 62 0.81 1.87 4.57
C ALA A 62 1.93 1.16 5.34
N LYS A 63 1.61 0.06 6.06
CA LYS A 63 2.52 -0.58 7.04
C LYS A 63 3.59 -1.48 6.47
N PHE A 64 3.31 -2.12 5.34
CA PHE A 64 4.27 -3.06 4.80
C PHE A 64 5.36 -2.27 4.09
N GLU A 65 6.64 -2.56 4.36
CA GLU A 65 7.77 -2.08 3.54
C GLU A 65 7.56 -2.35 2.03
N LYS A 66 6.60 -3.22 1.70
CA LYS A 66 6.17 -3.61 0.35
C LYS A 66 4.76 -3.15 -0.04
N GLY A 67 4.14 -2.29 0.78
CA GLY A 67 2.86 -1.63 0.48
C GLY A 67 3.05 -0.46 -0.48
N VAL A 68 2.11 0.48 -0.48
CA VAL A 68 2.10 1.63 -1.41
C VAL A 68 3.39 2.44 -1.30
N VAL A 69 3.84 2.71 -0.06
CA VAL A 69 5.01 3.55 0.24
C VAL A 69 6.28 2.97 -0.36
N GLY A 70 6.55 1.68 -0.12
CA GLY A 70 7.73 1.02 -0.67
C GLY A 70 7.67 0.83 -2.18
N ARG A 71 6.49 0.56 -2.74
CA ARG A 71 6.30 0.45 -4.19
C ARG A 71 6.51 1.78 -4.90
N PHE A 72 6.03 2.88 -4.30
CA PHE A 72 6.29 4.23 -4.79
C PHE A 72 7.80 4.52 -4.75
N GLN A 73 8.46 4.25 -3.62
CA GLN A 73 9.90 4.46 -3.47
C GLN A 73 10.69 3.70 -4.55
N ARG A 74 10.34 2.43 -4.79
CA ARG A 74 10.96 1.62 -5.85
C ARG A 74 10.85 2.26 -7.24
N LEU A 75 9.73 2.91 -7.57
CA LEU A 75 9.55 3.58 -8.86
C LEU A 75 10.45 4.82 -8.97
N VAL A 76 10.54 5.60 -7.89
CA VAL A 76 11.45 6.76 -7.78
C VAL A 76 12.91 6.32 -7.93
N ASP A 77 13.33 5.28 -7.20
CA ASP A 77 14.70 4.77 -7.23
C ASP A 77 15.08 4.24 -8.62
N LYS A 78 14.13 3.60 -9.31
CA LYS A 78 14.31 3.08 -10.67
C LYS A 78 14.52 4.20 -11.69
N ASP A 79 13.77 5.30 -11.60
CA ASP A 79 13.89 6.46 -12.51
C ASP A 79 15.22 7.20 -12.30
N MET A 80 15.69 7.25 -11.05
CA MET A 80 16.94 7.92 -10.64
C MET A 80 18.21 7.08 -10.86
N GLY A 81 18.11 5.95 -11.58
CA GLY A 81 19.25 5.13 -11.97
C GLY A 81 19.88 4.31 -10.83
N GLY A 82 19.12 3.98 -9.77
CA GLY A 82 19.54 3.05 -8.73
C GLY A 82 20.74 3.48 -7.87
N SER A 83 21.14 4.75 -7.93
CA SER A 83 22.25 5.29 -7.15
C SER A 83 21.73 5.95 -5.87
N GLU A 84 22.45 5.77 -4.76
CA GLU A 84 22.18 6.28 -3.39
C GLU A 84 22.08 7.81 -3.26
N LYS A 85 21.88 8.55 -4.36
CA LYS A 85 21.40 9.91 -4.31
C LYS A 85 19.96 9.86 -3.82
N LYS A 86 19.79 10.00 -2.50
CA LYS A 86 18.50 10.26 -1.85
C LYS A 86 17.68 11.15 -2.78
N SER A 87 16.59 10.60 -3.29
CA SER A 87 15.57 11.37 -3.98
C SER A 87 15.22 12.55 -3.08
N ASP A 88 15.23 13.78 -3.62
CA ASP A 88 14.68 14.95 -2.91
C ASP A 88 13.17 14.80 -2.67
N SER A 89 12.53 13.78 -3.25
CA SER A 89 11.14 13.41 -2.96
C SER A 89 11.06 12.69 -1.63
N LEU A 90 10.73 13.43 -0.58
CA LEU A 90 10.42 12.92 0.74
C LEU A 90 9.14 12.05 0.68
N ASN A 91 9.30 10.74 0.82
CA ASN A 91 8.20 9.78 0.93
C ASN A 91 8.02 9.36 2.40
N LEU A 92 7.00 9.91 3.06
CA LEU A 92 6.73 9.70 4.48
C LEU A 92 5.40 8.96 4.67
N SER A 93 5.38 8.02 5.61
CA SER A 93 4.19 7.27 6.01
C SER A 93 3.91 7.49 7.49
N VAL A 94 2.65 7.74 7.82
CA VAL A 94 2.18 7.97 9.19
C VAL A 94 0.93 7.13 9.43
N LEU A 95 0.92 6.38 10.54
CA LEU A 95 -0.28 5.70 11.01
C LEU A 95 -1.08 6.63 11.92
N LEU A 96 -2.36 6.82 11.58
CA LEU A 96 -3.29 7.61 12.39
C LEU A 96 -4.08 6.67 13.30
N ASN A 97 -4.05 6.96 14.61
CA ASN A 97 -4.73 6.19 15.64
C ASN A 97 -4.46 4.67 15.56
N PRO A 98 -3.19 4.23 15.60
CA PRO A 98 -2.86 2.81 15.50
C PRO A 98 -3.35 2.04 16.72
N THR A 99 -3.80 0.81 16.49
CA THR A 99 -4.07 -0.21 17.52
C THR A 99 -2.90 -1.18 17.65
N LEU A 100 -2.93 -2.07 18.65
CA LEU A 100 -1.87 -3.08 18.82
C LEU A 100 -1.71 -4.00 17.59
N ILE A 101 -2.80 -4.33 16.89
CA ILE A 101 -2.76 -5.13 15.66
C ILE A 101 -1.96 -4.42 14.57
N ASP A 102 -1.89 -3.09 14.62
CA ASP A 102 -1.28 -2.25 13.62
C ASP A 102 0.24 -2.09 13.81
N THR A 103 0.74 -2.32 15.02
CA THR A 103 2.13 -2.04 15.41
C THR A 103 2.86 -3.24 16.00
N ALA A 104 2.17 -4.35 16.32
CA ALA A 104 2.78 -5.52 16.93
C ALA A 104 3.80 -6.19 15.98
N PRO A 105 4.97 -6.60 16.49
CA PRO A 105 5.93 -7.40 15.72
C PRO A 105 5.32 -8.75 15.34
N SER A 106 5.54 -9.20 14.11
CA SER A 106 5.10 -10.52 13.63
C SER A 106 5.62 -11.64 14.53
N GLY A 107 4.72 -12.39 15.17
CA GLY A 107 5.06 -13.57 16.01
C GLY A 107 5.01 -13.35 17.53
N SER A 108 4.35 -12.28 17.99
CA SER A 108 4.04 -12.04 19.42
C SER A 108 2.71 -12.65 19.85
#